data_AF-A0A2H9TLK3-F1
#
_entry.id   AF-A0A2H9TLK3-F1
#
_cell.length_a   1.000
_cell.length_b   1.000
_cell.length_c   1.000
_cell.angle_alpha   90.00
_cell.angle_beta   90.00
_cell.angle_gamma   90.00
#
_symmetry.space_group_name_H-M   'P 1'
#
loop_
_entity.id
_entity.type
_entity.pdbx_description
1 polymer ?
#
loop_
_entity_poly.entity_id
_entity_poly.type
_entity_poly.pdbx_seq_one_letter_code
_entity_poly.pdbx_strand_id
1 'polypeptide(L)'
;MPSAVGVDLNKKLTVKVNVVKRYAKEIAYYRKEHSEQDAKITGLRAQECCPHDLANQVAVGKETEAVLNECQTRYKEACDDLRDFLVQGRKVL
;
A
#
# COMPACT_ATOMS: atom_id res chain seq x y z
N MET A 1 -29.42 -23.67 8.40
CA MET A 1 -28.12 -23.50 9.09
C MET A 1 -27.03 -23.57 8.05
N PRO A 2 -26.19 -22.54 7.83
CA PRO A 2 -25.02 -22.68 6.98
C PRO A 2 -24.10 -23.78 7.54
N SER A 3 -23.53 -24.61 6.67
CA SER A 3 -22.60 -25.67 7.08
C SER A 3 -21.34 -25.06 7.72
N ALA A 4 -20.67 -25.79 8.62
CA ALA A 4 -19.43 -25.34 9.27
C ALA A 4 -18.38 -24.87 8.24
N VAL A 5 -18.31 -25.56 7.09
CA VAL A 5 -17.45 -25.21 5.95
C VAL A 5 -17.76 -23.81 5.39
N GLY A 6 -19.03 -23.44 5.28
CA GLY A 6 -19.44 -22.11 4.80
C GLY A 6 -19.09 -20.97 5.76
N VAL A 7 -19.10 -21.23 7.07
CA VAL A 7 -18.70 -20.25 8.10
C VAL A 7 -17.19 -19.96 8.02
N ASP A 8 -16.37 -20.99 7.80
CA ASP A 8 -14.91 -20.82 7.69
C ASP A 8 -14.47 -20.13 6.40
N LEU A 9 -15.18 -20.34 5.29
CA LEU A 9 -14.96 -19.62 4.03
C LEU A 9 -15.26 -18.12 4.18
N ASN A 10 -16.35 -17.75 4.84
CA ASN A 10 -16.70 -16.35 5.10
C ASN A 10 -15.68 -15.63 5.98
N LYS A 11 -15.14 -16.31 7.01
CA LYS A 11 -14.05 -15.77 7.84
C LYS A 11 -12.80 -15.51 7.00
N LYS A 12 -12.37 -16.48 6.19
CA LYS A 12 -11.20 -16.35 5.30
C LYS A 12 -11.38 -15.22 4.28
N LEU A 13 -12.56 -15.10 3.68
CA LEU A 13 -12.90 -14.01 2.76
C LEU A 13 -12.78 -12.65 3.44
N THR A 14 -13.35 -12.53 4.64
CA THR A 14 -13.32 -11.28 5.43
C THR A 14 -11.89 -10.85 5.73
N VAL A 15 -11.01 -11.79 6.12
CA VAL A 15 -9.59 -11.51 6.36
C VAL A 15 -8.92 -10.98 5.08
N LYS A 16 -9.07 -11.68 3.95
CA LYS A 16 -8.43 -11.28 2.68
C LYS A 16 -8.90 -9.90 2.20
N VAL A 17 -10.21 -9.62 2.29
CA VAL A 17 -10.76 -8.29 1.97
C VAL A 17 -10.18 -7.21 2.89
N ASN A 18 -10.06 -7.48 4.19
CA ASN A 18 -9.51 -6.50 5.13
C ASN A 18 -8.02 -6.24 4.91
N VAL A 19 -7.24 -7.24 4.50
CA VAL A 19 -5.83 -7.08 4.10
C VAL A 19 -5.72 -6.13 2.90
N VAL A 20 -6.53 -6.35 1.85
CA VAL A 20 -6.57 -5.45 0.67
C VAL A 20 -6.94 -4.02 1.08
N LYS A 21 -7.97 -3.86 1.92
CA LYS A 21 -8.40 -2.53 2.43
C LYS A 21 -7.30 -1.82 3.23
N ARG A 22 -6.54 -2.57 4.05
CA ARG A 22 -5.43 -2.00 4.83
C ARG A 22 -4.35 -1.45 3.91
N TYR A 23 -3.89 -2.25 2.95
CA TYR A 23 -2.87 -1.81 2.00
C TYR A 23 -3.33 -0.65 1.13
N ALA A 24 -4.61 -0.59 0.74
CA ALA A 24 -5.16 0.57 0.04
C ALA A 24 -5.05 1.87 0.87
N LYS A 25 -5.29 1.79 2.19
CA LYS A 25 -5.12 2.93 3.11
C LYS A 25 -3.65 3.31 3.31
N GLU A 26 -2.76 2.32 3.46
CA GLU A 26 -1.31 2.55 3.55
C GLU A 26 -0.79 3.26 2.30
N ILE A 27 -1.19 2.81 1.10
CA ILE A 27 -0.83 3.50 -0.16
C ILE A 27 -1.33 4.94 -0.17
N ALA A 28 -2.59 5.18 0.25
CA ALA A 28 -3.13 6.54 0.29
C ALA A 28 -2.34 7.45 1.24
N TYR A 29 -1.90 6.92 2.38
CA TYR A 29 -1.04 7.62 3.33
C TYR A 29 0.32 7.96 2.71
N TYR A 30 1.04 6.98 2.20
CA TYR A 30 2.39 7.20 1.66
C TYR A 30 2.40 8.01 0.35
N ARG A 31 1.31 8.00 -0.43
CA ARG A 31 1.15 8.93 -1.55
C ARG A 31 1.07 10.38 -1.10
N LYS A 32 0.36 10.65 0.00
CA LYS A 32 0.29 11.99 0.59
C LYS A 32 1.66 12.42 1.10
N GLU A 33 2.33 11.55 1.85
CA GLU A 33 3.67 11.81 2.37
C GLU A 33 4.68 12.08 1.24
N HIS A 34 4.69 11.25 0.20
CA HIS A 34 5.54 11.45 -0.98
C HIS A 34 5.32 12.82 -1.62
N SER A 35 4.06 13.21 -1.81
CA SER A 35 3.71 14.53 -2.36
C SER A 35 4.18 15.68 -1.45
N GLU A 36 4.16 15.50 -0.13
CA GLU A 36 4.65 16.50 0.82
C GLU A 36 6.19 16.60 0.78
N GLN A 37 6.90 15.48 0.65
CA GLN A 37 8.36 15.48 0.47
C GLN A 37 8.76 16.14 -0.86
N ASP A 38 8.06 15.86 -1.96
CA ASP A 38 8.31 16.49 -3.26
C ASP A 38 8.11 18.02 -3.21
N ALA A 39 7.03 18.46 -2.57
CA ALA A 39 6.76 19.88 -2.37
C ALA A 39 7.86 20.54 -1.53
N LYS A 40 8.32 19.86 -0.47
CA LYS A 40 9.41 20.36 0.38
C LYS A 40 10.75 20.44 -0.37
N ILE A 41 11.11 19.42 -1.16
CA ILE A 41 12.31 19.43 -2.01
C ILE A 41 12.24 20.60 -3.00
N THR A 42 11.08 20.81 -3.64
CA THR A 42 10.87 21.91 -4.57
C THR A 42 11.03 23.27 -3.88
N GLY A 43 10.48 23.41 -2.66
CA GLY A 43 10.64 24.62 -1.84
C GLY A 43 12.10 24.90 -1.48
N LEU A 44 12.86 23.89 -1.04
CA LEU A 44 14.28 24.03 -0.71
C LEU A 44 15.13 24.43 -1.92
N ARG A 45 14.81 23.88 -3.11
CA ARG A 45 15.46 24.28 -4.37
C ARG A 45 15.19 25.74 -4.71
N ALA A 46 13.95 26.20 -4.53
CA ALA A 46 13.57 27.58 -4.80
C ALA A 46 14.16 28.58 -3.81
N GLN A 47 14.42 28.15 -2.57
CA GLN A 47 15.03 28.96 -1.51
C GLN A 47 16.57 28.99 -1.56
N GLU A 48 17.19 28.33 -2.55
CA GLU A 48 18.64 28.19 -2.67
C GLU A 48 19.30 27.72 -1.35
N CYS A 49 18.64 26.80 -0.64
CA CYS A 49 19.16 26.26 0.62
C CYS A 49 20.51 25.54 0.43
N CYS A 50 21.22 25.37 1.55
CA CYS A 50 22.49 24.66 1.59
C CYS A 50 22.41 23.30 0.85
N PRO A 51 23.40 22.96 -0.02
CA PRO A 51 23.41 21.70 -0.77
C PRO A 51 23.28 20.45 0.11
N HIS A 52 23.85 20.49 1.31
CA HIS A 52 23.77 19.39 2.29
C HIS A 52 22.32 19.15 2.74
N ASP A 53 21.59 20.22 3.05
CA ASP A 53 20.21 20.12 3.53
C ASP A 53 19.27 19.66 2.43
N LEU A 54 19.49 20.13 1.20
CA LEU A 54 18.78 19.64 0.02
C LEU A 54 19.06 18.16 -0.24
N ALA A 55 20.33 17.73 -0.14
CA ALA A 55 20.71 16.33 -0.34
C ALA A 55 20.04 15.41 0.70
N ASN A 56 20.03 15.82 1.97
CA ASN A 56 19.35 15.08 3.03
C ASN A 56 17.85 14.97 2.77
N GLN A 57 17.21 16.07 2.35
CA GLN A 57 15.79 16.06 2.08
C GLN A 57 15.44 15.20 0.85
N VAL A 58 16.31 15.14 -0.16
CA VAL A 58 16.17 14.23 -1.31
C VAL A 58 16.33 12.76 -0.88
N ALA A 59 17.23 12.46 0.04
CA ALA A 59 17.38 11.10 0.58
C ALA A 59 16.09 10.64 1.29
N VAL A 60 15.51 11.50 2.13
CA VAL A 60 14.21 11.24 2.77
C VAL A 60 13.11 10.99 1.73
N GLY A 61 13.04 11.83 0.68
CA GLY A 61 12.06 11.63 -0.40
C GLY A 61 12.20 10.27 -1.09
N LYS A 62 13.43 9.82 -1.36
CA LYS A 62 13.71 8.49 -1.94
C LYS A 62 13.32 7.34 -1.02
N GLU A 63 13.53 7.48 0.28
CA GLU A 63 13.08 6.48 1.26
C GLU A 63 11.55 6.38 1.28
N THR A 64 10.85 7.51 1.30
CA THR A 64 9.38 7.54 1.20
C THR A 64 8.88 6.90 -0.12
N GLU A 65 9.54 7.17 -1.24
CA GLU A 65 9.24 6.55 -2.55
C GLU A 65 9.42 5.03 -2.51
N ALA A 66 10.52 4.54 -1.92
CA ALA A 66 10.78 3.11 -1.78
C ALA A 66 9.68 2.42 -0.96
N VAL A 67 9.25 3.02 0.16
CA VAL A 67 8.15 2.50 0.98
C VAL A 67 6.83 2.48 0.22
N LEU A 68 6.52 3.53 -0.53
CA LEU A 68 5.31 3.58 -1.35
C LEU A 68 5.30 2.45 -2.40
N ASN A 69 6.42 2.21 -3.07
CA ASN A 69 6.56 1.14 -4.06
C ASN A 69 6.41 -0.26 -3.44
N GLU A 70 6.95 -0.46 -2.24
CA GLU A 70 6.77 -1.70 -1.50
C GLU A 70 5.29 -1.92 -1.13
N CYS A 71 4.61 -0.89 -0.61
CA CYS A 71 3.17 -0.96 -0.31
C CYS A 71 2.33 -1.29 -1.55
N GLN A 72 2.68 -0.73 -2.72
CA GLN A 72 2.02 -1.06 -3.99
C GLN A 72 2.22 -2.52 -4.41
N THR A 73 3.42 -3.06 -4.21
CA THR A 73 3.74 -4.47 -4.47
C THR A 73 2.89 -5.37 -3.57
N ARG A 74 2.88 -5.12 -2.26
CA ARG A 74 2.08 -5.89 -1.29
C ARG A 74 0.58 -5.78 -1.55
N TYR A 75 0.10 -4.63 -1.99
CA TYR A 75 -1.30 -4.45 -2.39
C TYR A 75 -1.67 -5.32 -3.60
N LYS A 76 -0.79 -5.38 -4.60
CA LYS A 76 -1.00 -6.22 -5.78
C LYS A 76 -1.06 -7.69 -5.38
N GLU A 77 -0.12 -8.17 -4.58
CA GLU A 77 -0.10 -9.54 -4.07
C GLU A 77 -1.36 -9.87 -3.26
N ALA A 78 -1.84 -8.95 -2.42
CA ALA A 78 -3.09 -9.14 -1.68
C ALA A 78 -4.32 -9.20 -2.60
N CYS A 79 -4.33 -8.43 -3.68
CA CYS A 79 -5.39 -8.49 -4.69
C CYS A 79 -5.36 -9.80 -5.48
N ASP A 80 -4.16 -10.28 -5.84
CA ASP A 80 -3.96 -11.58 -6.49
C ASP A 80 -4.45 -12.72 -5.57
N ASP A 81 -4.04 -12.71 -4.29
CA ASP A 81 -4.48 -13.70 -3.29
C ASP A 81 -6.00 -13.72 -3.05
N LEU A 82 -6.63 -12.53 -2.98
CA LEU A 82 -8.09 -12.44 -2.88
C LEU A 82 -8.78 -12.97 -4.15
N ARG A 83 -8.26 -12.64 -5.34
CA ARG A 83 -8.80 -13.12 -6.62
C ARG A 83 -8.72 -14.64 -6.68
N ASP A 84 -7.56 -15.22 -6.38
CA ASP A 84 -7.34 -16.66 -6.43
C ASP A 84 -8.25 -17.39 -5.45
N PHE A 85 -8.45 -16.84 -4.25
CA PHE A 85 -9.42 -17.36 -3.28
C PHE A 85 -10.85 -17.37 -3.82
N LEU A 86 -11.28 -16.30 -4.49
CA LEU A 86 -12.63 -16.21 -5.08
C LEU A 86 -12.81 -17.19 -6.25
N VAL A 87 -11.78 -17.35 -7.10
CA VAL A 87 -11.81 -18.31 -8.22
C VAL A 87 -11.85 -19.75 -7.70
N GLN A 88 -11.06 -20.08 -6.68
CA GLN A 88 -11.08 -21.40 -6.05
C GLN A 88 -12.43 -21.66 -5.38
N GLY A 89 -12.98 -20.70 -4.63
CA GLY A 89 -14.29 -20.82 -4.01
C GLY A 89 -15.40 -21.09 -5.03
N ARG A 90 -15.33 -20.50 -6.22
CA ARG A 90 -16.30 -20.73 -7.32
C ARG A 90 -16.20 -22.13 -7.93
N LYS A 91 -15.06 -22.81 -7.86
CA LYS A 91 -14.89 -24.19 -8.39
C LYS A 91 -15.42 -25.26 -7.43
N VAL A 92 -15.66 -24.91 -6.17
CA VAL A 92 -16.06 -25.84 -5.09
C VAL A 92 -17.56 -25.76 -4.79
N LEU A 93 -18.23 -24.71 -5.26
CA LEU A 93 -19.69 -24.51 -5.20
C LEU A 93 -20.35 -24.93 -6.50
#